data_AF-A0A7V0XZF4-F1
#
_entry.id   AF-A0A7V0XZF4-F1
#
_cell.length_a   1.000
_cell.length_b   1.000
_cell.length_c   1.000
_cell.angle_alpha   90.00
_cell.angle_beta   90.00
_cell.angle_gamma   90.00
#
_symmetry.space_group_name_H-M   'P 1'
#
loop_
_entity.id
_entity.type
_entity.pdbx_description
1 polymer ?
#
loop_
_entity_poly.entity_id
_entity_poly.type
_entity_poly.pdbx_seq_one_letter_code
_entity_poly.pdbx_strand_id
1 'polypeptide(L)'
;MIKKLFLIVLLLFALFACSIYKQDGSKLFESVKDKNYREIDEFVKKGGNINIKDEKGETVLWSAIRSNDVEMVRYLISKGADINADCGTGAEE
;
A
#
# COMPACT_ATOMS: atom_id res chain seq x y z
N MET A 1 -20.36 25.85 23.94
CA MET A 1 -20.90 24.48 23.77
C MET A 1 -20.78 23.99 22.32
N ILE A 2 -21.23 24.76 21.33
CA ILE A 2 -21.19 24.39 19.89
C ILE A 2 -19.78 24.06 19.37
N LYS A 3 -18.74 24.84 19.73
CA LYS A 3 -17.35 24.55 19.32
C LYS A 3 -16.82 23.21 19.86
N LYS A 4 -17.24 22.82 21.07
CA LYS A 4 -16.88 21.52 21.66
C LYS A 4 -17.63 20.37 20.97
N LEU A 5 -18.91 20.59 20.62
CA LEU A 5 -19.72 19.64 19.86
C LEU A 5 -19.17 19.43 18.44
N PHE A 6 -18.75 20.50 17.77
CA PHE A 6 -18.11 20.45 16.45
C PHE A 6 -16.79 19.67 16.49
N LEU A 7 -15.95 19.90 17.50
CA LEU A 7 -14.72 19.14 17.74
C LEU A 7 -14.99 17.65 17.95
N ILE A 8 -16.02 17.29 18.71
CA ILE A 8 -16.40 15.89 18.95
C ILE A 8 -16.87 15.21 17.65
N VAL A 9 -17.68 15.89 16.83
CA VAL A 9 -18.13 15.34 15.53
C VAL A 9 -16.95 15.15 14.56
N LEU A 10 -15.99 16.08 14.54
CA LEU A 10 -14.80 15.99 13.70
C LEU A 10 -13.87 14.84 14.13
N LEU A 11 -13.74 14.61 15.43
CA LEU A 11 -12.97 13.48 15.97
C LEU A 11 -13.66 12.13 15.70
N LEU A 12 -15.00 12.05 15.81
CA LEU A 12 -15.75 10.83 15.48
C LEU A 12 -15.65 10.50 13.99
N PHE A 13 -15.70 11.51 13.12
CA PHE A 13 -15.50 11.33 11.68
C PHE A 13 -14.07 10.87 11.35
N ALA A 14 -13.06 11.42 12.01
CA ALA A 14 -11.67 11.01 11.85
C ALA A 14 -11.42 9.55 12.32
N LEU A 15 -12.06 9.12 13.40
CA LEU A 15 -11.98 7.74 13.89
C LEU A 15 -12.67 6.75 12.93
N PHE A 16 -13.81 7.14 12.35
CA PHE A 16 -14.49 6.33 11.33
C PHE A 16 -13.68 6.27 10.03
N ALA A 17 -13.06 7.38 9.64
CA ALA A 17 -12.19 7.45 8.48
C ALA A 17 -10.92 6.60 8.66
N CYS A 18 -10.32 6.56 9.86
CA CYS A 18 -9.12 5.77 10.15
C CYS A 18 -9.32 4.26 9.90
N SER A 19 -10.52 3.73 10.16
CA SER A 19 -10.85 2.33 9.86
C SER A 19 -10.95 2.05 8.36
N ILE A 20 -11.36 3.06 7.56
CA ILE A 20 -11.43 2.96 6.09
C ILE A 20 -10.02 3.02 5.46
N TYR A 21 -9.10 3.81 6.03
CA TYR A 21 -7.74 3.96 5.48
C TYR A 21 -6.81 2.76 5.70
N LYS A 22 -7.15 1.81 6.59
CA LYS A 22 -6.28 0.67 6.92
C LYS A 22 -6.29 -0.48 5.89
N GLN A 23 -7.29 -0.54 5.00
CA GLN A 23 -7.50 -1.69 4.10
C GLN A 23 -6.68 -1.66 2.80
N ASP A 24 -6.13 -0.50 2.41
CA ASP A 24 -5.60 -0.33 1.06
C ASP A 24 -4.26 -1.06 0.85
N GLY A 25 -3.47 -1.14 1.93
CA GLY A 25 -2.13 -1.73 1.88
C GLY A 25 -2.15 -3.23 1.60
N SER A 26 -2.84 -4.00 2.46
CA SER A 26 -2.94 -5.46 2.34
C SER A 26 -3.54 -5.90 1.00
N LYS A 27 -4.50 -5.12 0.51
CA LYS A 27 -5.22 -5.39 -0.72
C LYS A 27 -4.30 -5.32 -1.95
N LEU A 28 -3.40 -4.36 -2.02
CA LEU A 28 -2.45 -4.26 -3.13
C LEU A 28 -1.52 -5.49 -3.21
N PHE A 29 -1.06 -6.02 -2.06
CA PHE A 29 -0.24 -7.24 -2.03
C PHE A 29 -1.00 -8.46 -2.55
N GLU A 30 -2.29 -8.58 -2.24
CA GLU A 30 -3.16 -9.63 -2.77
C GLU A 30 -3.31 -9.50 -4.30
N SER A 31 -3.62 -8.30 -4.79
CA SER A 31 -3.72 -8.04 -6.24
C SER A 31 -2.44 -8.38 -7.01
N VAL A 32 -1.26 -8.14 -6.42
CA VAL A 32 0.03 -8.52 -7.03
C VAL A 32 0.21 -10.03 -7.09
N LYS A 33 -0.13 -10.75 -6.01
CA LYS A 33 -0.08 -12.23 -5.98
C LYS A 33 -1.03 -12.86 -6.98
N ASP A 34 -2.23 -12.29 -7.11
CA ASP A 34 -3.28 -12.77 -8.02
C ASP A 34 -3.09 -12.29 -9.46
N LYS A 35 -2.06 -11.47 -9.71
CA LYS A 35 -1.80 -10.80 -10.99
C LYS A 35 -2.99 -9.99 -11.52
N ASN A 36 -3.72 -9.37 -10.60
CA ASN A 36 -4.84 -8.49 -10.91
C ASN A 36 -4.35 -7.10 -11.31
N TYR A 37 -3.82 -6.98 -12.53
CA TYR A 37 -3.31 -5.72 -13.10
C TYR A 37 -4.35 -4.57 -13.05
N ARG A 38 -5.64 -4.88 -13.24
CA ARG A 38 -6.70 -3.86 -13.22
C ARG A 38 -6.79 -3.17 -11.86
N GLU A 39 -6.72 -3.95 -10.79
CA GLU A 39 -6.82 -3.44 -9.43
C GLU A 39 -5.59 -2.64 -9.02
N ILE A 40 -4.40 -3.08 -9.45
CA ILE A 40 -3.15 -2.32 -9.27
C ILE A 40 -3.26 -0.97 -10.01
N ASP A 41 -3.77 -0.96 -11.24
CA ASP A 41 -4.00 0.27 -12.01
C ASP A 41 -4.99 1.22 -11.32
N GLU A 42 -6.10 0.70 -10.80
CA GLU A 42 -7.09 1.49 -10.08
C GLU A 42 -6.53 2.08 -8.79
N PHE A 43 -5.75 1.29 -8.04
CA PHE A 43 -5.07 1.72 -6.82
C PHE A 43 -4.14 2.90 -7.11
N VAL A 44 -3.26 2.78 -8.12
CA VAL A 44 -2.32 3.85 -8.50
C VAL A 44 -3.07 5.07 -9.03
N LYS A 45 -4.12 4.90 -9.84
CA LYS A 45 -4.97 6.01 -10.34
C LYS A 45 -5.66 6.79 -9.23
N LYS A 46 -6.01 6.14 -8.12
CA LYS A 46 -6.58 6.78 -6.93
C LYS A 46 -5.53 7.51 -6.08
N GLY A 47 -4.26 7.54 -6.51
CA GLY A 47 -3.15 8.13 -5.78
C GLY A 47 -2.57 7.22 -4.70
N GLY A 48 -2.87 5.92 -4.75
CA GLY A 48 -2.29 4.93 -3.85
C GLY A 48 -0.77 4.85 -4.01
N ASN A 49 -0.08 4.67 -2.89
CA ASN A 49 1.37 4.54 -2.87
C ASN A 49 1.77 3.09 -3.23
N ILE A 50 2.41 2.89 -4.38
CA ILE A 50 2.87 1.55 -4.80
C ILE A 50 4.03 1.02 -3.95
N ASN A 51 4.75 1.89 -3.23
CA ASN A 51 5.93 1.53 -2.43
C ASN A 51 5.59 1.24 -0.95
N ILE A 52 4.35 0.87 -0.67
CA ILE A 52 3.96 0.41 0.66
C ILE A 52 4.76 -0.82 1.07
N LYS A 53 4.96 -0.94 2.39
CA LYS A 53 5.58 -2.10 3.02
C LYS A 53 4.49 -2.92 3.74
N ASP A 54 4.62 -4.23 3.70
CA ASP A 54 3.80 -5.13 4.52
C ASP A 54 4.28 -5.16 5.98
N GLU A 55 3.67 -6.01 6.80
CA GLU A 55 4.03 -6.18 8.22
C GLU A 55 5.47 -6.69 8.43
N LYS A 56 6.10 -7.24 7.39
CA LYS A 56 7.50 -7.71 7.40
C LYS A 56 8.46 -6.66 6.85
N GLY A 57 7.95 -5.48 6.45
CA GLY A 57 8.76 -4.46 5.82
C GLY A 57 9.07 -4.74 4.35
N GLU A 58 8.44 -5.73 3.71
CA GLU A 58 8.63 -6.04 2.29
C GLU A 58 7.73 -5.17 1.42
N THR A 59 8.23 -4.67 0.29
CA THR A 59 7.39 -3.97 -0.69
C THR A 59 6.69 -4.94 -1.65
N VAL A 60 5.68 -4.45 -2.36
CA VAL A 60 4.99 -5.25 -3.39
C VAL A 60 5.93 -5.68 -4.52
N LEU A 61 6.94 -4.87 -4.84
CA LEU A 61 7.99 -5.22 -5.80
C LEU A 61 8.80 -6.42 -5.32
N TRP A 62 9.19 -6.44 -4.03
CA TRP A 62 9.88 -7.57 -3.43
C TRP A 62 9.05 -8.86 -3.45
N SER A 63 7.72 -8.76 -3.27
CA SER A 63 6.82 -9.91 -3.37
C SER A 63 6.85 -10.53 -4.78
N ALA A 64 6.85 -9.70 -5.83
CA ALA A 64 6.97 -10.16 -7.21
C ALA A 64 8.35 -10.78 -7.51
N ILE A 65 9.44 -10.18 -6.98
CA ILE A 65 10.81 -10.70 -7.09
C ILE A 65 10.94 -12.08 -6.42
N ARG A 66 10.46 -12.22 -5.17
CA ARG A 66 10.48 -13.50 -4.44
C ARG A 66 9.71 -14.60 -5.16
N SER A 67 8.65 -14.23 -5.88
CA SER A 67 7.84 -15.15 -6.68
C SER A 67 8.45 -15.46 -8.05
N ASN A 68 9.61 -14.87 -8.39
CA ASN A 68 10.26 -14.94 -9.70
C ASN A 68 9.32 -14.53 -10.86
N ASP A 69 8.41 -13.59 -10.61
CA ASP A 69 7.44 -13.13 -11.60
C ASP A 69 7.98 -11.91 -12.35
N VAL A 70 8.80 -12.17 -13.37
CA VAL A 70 9.52 -11.13 -14.11
C VAL A 70 8.57 -10.14 -14.80
N GLU A 71 7.40 -10.60 -15.26
CA GLU A 71 6.43 -9.72 -15.91
C GLU A 71 5.74 -8.81 -14.90
N MET A 72 5.39 -9.32 -13.73
CA MET A 72 4.87 -8.48 -12.64
C MET A 72 5.92 -7.48 -12.15
N VAL A 73 7.20 -7.87 -12.06
CA VAL A 73 8.30 -6.95 -11.72
C VAL A 73 8.38 -5.79 -12.70
N ARG A 74 8.42 -6.09 -14.01
CA ARG A 74 8.43 -5.05 -15.06
C ARG A 74 7.20 -4.16 -14.98
N TYR A 75 6.04 -4.76 -14.77
CA TYR A 75 4.78 -4.03 -14.65
C TYR A 75 4.80 -3.08 -13.46
N LEU A 76 5.17 -3.53 -12.26
CA LEU A 76 5.24 -2.69 -11.05
C LEU A 76 6.24 -1.53 -11.21
N ILE A 77 7.40 -1.79 -11.82
CA ILE A 77 8.37 -0.73 -12.16
C ILE A 77 7.74 0.32 -13.09
N SER A 78 6.97 -0.12 -14.10
CA SER A 78 6.25 0.80 -14.99
C SER A 78 5.19 1.65 -14.28
N LYS A 79 4.74 1.23 -13.09
CA LYS A 79 3.83 1.98 -12.21
C LYS A 79 4.56 2.87 -11.20
N GLY A 80 5.89 2.98 -11.27
CA GLY A 80 6.69 3.82 -10.38
C GLY A 80 7.10 3.14 -9.08
N ALA A 81 7.11 1.80 -9.05
CA ALA A 81 7.73 1.08 -7.93
C ALA A 81 9.23 1.40 -7.86
N ASP A 82 9.70 1.77 -6.68
CA ASP A 82 11.10 2.08 -6.42
C ASP A 82 11.91 0.78 -6.34
N ILE A 83 12.84 0.64 -7.27
CA ILE A 83 13.75 -0.50 -7.36
C ILE A 83 14.73 -0.58 -6.20
N ASN A 84 14.99 0.55 -5.54
CA ASN A 84 15.90 0.65 -4.40
C ASN A 84 15.15 0.63 -3.06
N ALA A 85 13.85 0.34 -3.08
CA ALA A 85 13.08 0.29 -1.86
C ALA A 85 13.64 -0.80 -0.93
N ASP A 86 14.18 -0.33 0.19
CA ASP A 86 14.73 -1.17 1.25
C ASP A 86 13.65 -2.11 1.77
N CYS A 87 13.82 -3.43 1.61
CA CYS A 87 13.08 -4.38 2.40
C CYS A 87 13.70 -4.37 3.80
N GLY A 88 12.90 -4.42 4.87
CA GLY A 88 13.38 -4.26 6.26
C GLY A 88 14.40 -5.27 6.78
N THR A 89 15.16 -5.95 5.91
CA THR A 89 16.25 -6.88 6.23
C THR A 89 17.59 -6.18 6.52
N GLY A 90 17.67 -4.85 6.44
CA GLY A 90 18.90 -4.07 6.66
C GLY A 90 19.09 -3.47 8.06
N ALA A 91 18.19 -3.71 9.01
CA ALA A 91 18.30 -3.18 10.37
C ALA A 91 18.48 -4.29 11.40
N GLU A 92 19.67 -4.90 11.42
CA GLU A 92 20.29 -5.58 12.58
C GLU A 92 21.71 -6.03 12.16
N GLU A 93 22.65 -5.07 12.12
CA GLU A 93 24.06 -5.29 12.45
C GLU A 93 24.41 -4.46 13.70
#